data_AF-A0A8H4AK32-F1
#
_entry.id   AF-A0A8H4AK32-F1
#
_cell.length_a   1.000
_cell.length_b   1.000
_cell.length_c   1.000
_cell.angle_alpha   90.00
_cell.angle_beta   90.00
_cell.angle_gamma   90.00
#
_symmetry.space_group_name_H-M   'P 1'
#
loop_
_entity.id
_entity.type
_entity.pdbx_description
1 polymer ?
#
loop_
_entity_poly.entity_id
_entity_poly.type
_entity_poly.pdbx_seq_one_letter_code
_entity_poly.pdbx_strand_id
1 'polypeptide(L)'
;MSTPVTVLYEKNQVSCSVDVSQPINDIIKSLCIEQFNISEPPNLLALRLQDTDELITDENIRRKITENEKLKLVSSPLIEAADICEKLNSTDDKTLKLTTFSLQKYIKEVEFADEFLNKDGLTSLIEIINNSSGNTLAYALTSMQNLMEHDHGWDDLGSDFINKVIKILVDQTLVNICRPATAIIIKLVTADKNSTTSPIRSYGFDVLHEAILLQPNFLPTLVQRFASADYVLRSNSLCLINALMRHVTDQYWESFMDMLDKLNVRKAVALLMNGVHGEELSKHLLEFQSLFVRQAYRWKRTQVSLHIPSHKIMLEEIWKTANLPEEGGKWRKVGFATEAPKWEIQRVGYLGLDNMHGFMKKNQDEYQKTILEQINRPAERRCPFAKTSIEVTELLCDHWDISTGYTTSTSFQPLLLSFGKIHYITVKAFFRLWNDMEATVDDFPKVSALVRSQLKYALRDEATTQLYEFEKDMLEVEYKIIRDRQLKELELGDDLLSKTPVRNLRGQLYTESYEFVKQQRIKCLLLGDWFPLITPANLPTNQQNLVILQRKFL
;
A
#
# COMPACT_ATOMS: atom_id res chain seq x y z
N MET A 1 -19.66 -18.05 40.30
CA MET A 1 -19.13 -19.37 39.89
C MET A 1 -17.73 -19.43 40.47
N SER A 2 -17.51 -20.23 41.52
CA SER A 2 -16.21 -20.26 42.18
C SER A 2 -15.28 -21.18 41.40
N THR A 3 -14.25 -20.61 40.78
CA THR A 3 -13.27 -21.32 39.96
C THR A 3 -12.02 -21.58 40.81
N PRO A 4 -11.55 -22.83 40.94
CA PRO A 4 -10.30 -23.12 41.63
C PRO A 4 -9.12 -22.60 40.81
N VAL A 5 -8.26 -21.80 41.45
CA VAL A 5 -7.08 -21.16 40.86
C VAL A 5 -5.95 -21.24 41.87
N THR A 6 -4.71 -21.17 41.39
CA THR A 6 -3.54 -21.09 42.27
C THR A 6 -2.88 -19.73 42.11
N VAL A 7 -2.83 -18.94 43.16
CA VAL A 7 -2.26 -17.59 43.15
C VAL A 7 -0.88 -17.62 43.80
N LEU A 8 0.10 -17.00 43.14
CA LEU A 8 1.45 -16.85 43.61
C LEU A 8 1.72 -15.39 43.96
N TYR A 9 2.21 -15.14 45.16
CA TYR A 9 2.69 -13.83 45.60
C TYR A 9 4.08 -14.01 46.21
N GLU A 10 5.06 -13.32 45.64
CA GLU A 10 6.50 -13.46 45.96
C GLU A 10 7.00 -14.92 45.89
N LYS A 11 6.96 -15.64 47.01
CA LYS A 11 7.39 -17.05 47.17
C LYS A 11 6.28 -17.96 47.72
N ASN A 12 5.12 -17.39 48.05
CA ASN A 12 4.00 -18.11 48.64
C ASN A 12 2.97 -18.42 47.56
N GLN A 13 2.58 -19.69 47.49
CA GLN A 13 1.61 -20.19 46.54
C GLN A 13 0.39 -20.68 47.30
N VAL A 14 -0.79 -20.16 46.98
CA VAL A 14 -2.04 -20.54 47.65
C VAL A 14 -3.09 -20.94 46.62
N SER A 15 -3.69 -22.12 46.83
CA SER A 15 -4.80 -22.59 46.01
C SER A 15 -6.11 -22.11 46.61
N CYS A 16 -6.82 -21.27 45.87
CA CYS A 16 -8.04 -20.60 46.30
C CYS A 16 -9.13 -20.69 45.24
N SER A 17 -10.38 -20.55 45.65
CA SER A 17 -11.51 -20.50 44.71
C SER A 17 -11.93 -19.05 44.48
N VAL A 18 -11.73 -18.55 43.27
CA VAL A 18 -12.04 -17.16 42.89
C VAL A 18 -13.40 -17.11 42.20
N ASP A 19 -14.28 -16.22 42.68
CA ASP A 19 -15.57 -15.99 42.03
C ASP A 19 -15.45 -14.99 40.87
N VAL A 20 -15.32 -15.51 39.66
CA VAL A 20 -15.20 -14.73 38.41
C VAL A 20 -16.44 -13.88 38.05
N SER A 21 -17.47 -13.90 38.89
CA SER A 21 -18.64 -13.02 38.75
C SER A 21 -18.50 -11.67 39.47
N GLN A 22 -17.54 -11.55 40.38
CA GLN A 22 -17.25 -10.30 41.10
C GLN A 22 -16.25 -9.42 40.34
N PRO A 23 -16.21 -8.10 40.63
CA PRO A 23 -15.17 -7.22 40.10
C PRO A 23 -13.77 -7.66 40.54
N ILE A 24 -12.76 -7.48 39.68
CA ILE A 24 -11.36 -7.81 39.92
C ILE A 24 -10.84 -7.15 41.19
N ASN A 25 -11.25 -5.91 41.46
CA ASN A 25 -10.86 -5.18 42.67
C ASN A 25 -11.36 -5.85 43.95
N ASP A 26 -12.54 -6.47 43.92
CA ASP A 26 -13.09 -7.18 45.09
C ASP A 26 -12.45 -8.55 45.25
N ILE A 27 -12.12 -9.22 44.14
CA ILE A 27 -11.32 -10.45 44.14
C ILE A 27 -9.93 -10.19 44.72
N ILE A 28 -9.25 -9.13 44.29
CA ILE A 28 -7.93 -8.74 44.80
C ILE A 28 -8.02 -8.39 46.29
N LYS A 29 -9.07 -7.68 46.74
CA LYS A 29 -9.32 -7.45 48.18
C LYS A 29 -9.43 -8.75 48.96
N SER A 30 -10.25 -9.70 48.51
CA SER A 30 -10.40 -11.00 49.17
C SER A 30 -9.09 -11.77 49.20
N LEU A 31 -8.30 -11.77 48.13
CA LEU A 31 -6.99 -12.41 48.10
C LEU A 31 -6.00 -11.75 49.07
N CYS A 32 -5.96 -10.41 49.13
CA CYS A 32 -5.05 -9.69 50.02
C CYS A 32 -5.39 -9.92 51.50
N ILE A 33 -6.68 -9.88 51.85
CA ILE A 33 -7.16 -9.97 53.24
C ILE A 33 -7.22 -11.42 53.71
N GLU A 34 -7.80 -12.33 52.93
CA GLU A 34 -8.13 -13.68 53.39
C GLU A 34 -6.99 -14.69 53.19
N GLN A 35 -6.10 -14.48 52.20
CA GLN A 35 -5.13 -15.49 51.78
C GLN A 35 -3.68 -15.09 52.09
N PHE A 36 -3.33 -13.82 51.91
CA PHE A 36 -1.93 -13.36 52.01
C PHE A 36 -1.63 -12.40 53.18
N ASN A 37 -2.62 -11.93 53.93
CA ASN A 37 -2.47 -10.95 55.02
C ASN A 37 -1.66 -9.70 54.61
N ILE A 38 -1.89 -9.21 53.39
CA ILE A 38 -1.17 -8.04 52.85
C ILE A 38 -1.83 -6.76 53.39
N SER A 39 -1.02 -5.88 53.99
CA SER A 39 -1.48 -4.59 54.55
C SER A 39 -1.52 -3.45 53.52
N GLU A 40 -1.04 -3.68 52.31
CA GLU A 40 -1.07 -2.70 51.22
C GLU A 40 -2.47 -2.56 50.64
N PRO A 41 -2.87 -1.35 50.19
CA PRO A 41 -4.17 -1.15 49.59
C PRO A 41 -4.34 -2.03 48.34
N PRO A 42 -5.50 -2.68 48.16
CA PRO A 42 -5.79 -3.57 47.02
C PRO A 42 -5.58 -2.93 45.65
N ASN A 43 -5.77 -1.60 45.58
CA ASN A 43 -5.59 -0.81 44.36
C ASN A 43 -4.12 -0.75 43.88
N LEU A 44 -3.18 -1.13 44.74
CA LEU A 44 -1.75 -1.18 44.44
C LEU A 44 -1.32 -2.51 43.83
N LEU A 45 -2.22 -3.50 43.78
CA LEU A 45 -1.93 -4.84 43.30
C LEU A 45 -2.82 -5.18 42.11
N ALA A 46 -2.28 -6.02 41.23
CA ALA A 46 -2.98 -6.55 40.07
C ALA A 46 -2.71 -8.05 39.92
N LEU A 47 -3.60 -8.73 39.21
CA LEU A 47 -3.46 -10.14 38.88
C LEU A 47 -2.93 -10.26 37.46
N ARG A 48 -1.89 -11.08 37.27
CA ARG A 48 -1.38 -11.47 35.95
C ARG A 48 -1.39 -12.99 35.83
N LEU A 49 -1.50 -13.52 34.62
CA LEU A 49 -1.28 -14.96 34.38
C LEU A 49 0.20 -15.31 34.60
N GLN A 50 0.49 -16.45 35.24
CA GLN A 50 1.87 -16.85 35.50
C GLN A 50 2.61 -17.21 34.21
N ASP A 51 1.94 -17.87 33.27
CA ASP A 51 2.56 -18.40 32.06
C ASP A 51 2.74 -17.34 30.96
N THR A 52 1.74 -16.47 30.76
CA THR A 52 1.76 -15.45 29.69
C THR A 52 2.11 -14.04 30.18
N ASP A 53 2.06 -13.80 31.50
CA ASP A 53 2.23 -12.49 32.12
C ASP A 53 1.22 -11.41 31.67
N GLU A 54 0.08 -11.86 31.15
CA GLU A 54 -1.02 -11.01 30.69
C GLU A 54 -1.81 -10.49 31.89
N LEU A 55 -2.08 -9.18 31.92
CA LEU A 55 -2.87 -8.51 32.95
C LEU A 55 -4.32 -9.00 32.94
N ILE A 56 -4.86 -9.32 34.12
CA ILE A 56 -6.25 -9.71 34.30
C ILE A 56 -7.06 -8.49 34.69
N THR A 57 -8.02 -8.13 33.84
CA THR A 57 -8.98 -7.04 34.01
C THR A 57 -10.38 -7.62 34.16
N ASP A 58 -11.38 -6.78 34.48
CA ASP A 58 -12.79 -7.19 34.65
C ASP A 58 -13.42 -7.91 33.44
N GLU A 59 -12.72 -7.94 32.32
CA GLU A 59 -13.28 -8.19 30.99
C GLU A 59 -12.70 -9.43 30.37
N ASN A 60 -11.44 -9.68 30.69
CA ASN A 60 -10.76 -10.90 30.34
C ASN A 60 -10.88 -11.95 31.44
N ILE A 61 -11.25 -11.58 32.68
CA ILE A 61 -11.32 -12.49 33.84
C ILE A 61 -12.13 -13.76 33.56
N ARG A 62 -13.30 -13.62 32.92
CA ARG A 62 -14.20 -14.75 32.61
C ARG A 62 -13.69 -15.64 31.48
N ARG A 63 -12.78 -15.14 30.64
CA ARG A 63 -12.22 -15.87 29.49
C ARG A 63 -10.89 -16.52 29.82
N LYS A 64 -10.13 -15.92 30.74
CA LYS A 64 -8.74 -16.27 31.03
C LYS A 64 -8.58 -17.11 32.30
N ILE A 65 -9.48 -16.97 33.28
CA ILE A 65 -9.44 -17.80 34.49
C ILE A 65 -10.25 -19.08 34.23
N THR A 66 -9.54 -20.18 33.93
CA THR A 66 -10.10 -21.54 33.86
C THR A 66 -9.70 -22.37 35.08
N GLU A 67 -10.31 -23.54 35.29
CA GLU A 67 -9.98 -24.41 36.42
C GLU A 67 -8.48 -24.76 36.46
N ASN A 68 -7.88 -24.61 37.65
CA ASN A 68 -6.47 -24.86 37.95
C ASN A 68 -5.45 -23.94 37.25
N GLU A 69 -5.89 -22.78 36.76
CA GLU A 69 -4.96 -21.76 36.26
C GLU A 69 -4.01 -21.26 37.35
N LYS A 70 -2.87 -20.73 36.90
CA LYS A 70 -1.86 -20.17 37.80
C LYS A 70 -1.76 -18.66 37.61
N LEU A 71 -2.12 -17.94 38.66
CA LEU A 71 -2.09 -16.49 38.70
C LEU A 71 -0.91 -16.03 39.52
N LYS A 72 -0.42 -14.83 39.23
CA LYS A 72 0.53 -14.11 40.08
C LYS A 72 -0.05 -12.76 40.47
N LEU A 73 0.11 -12.44 41.76
CA LEU A 73 -0.23 -11.13 42.30
C LEU A 73 1.03 -10.27 42.18
N VAL A 74 0.92 -9.13 41.48
CA VAL A 74 2.03 -8.21 41.19
C VAL A 74 1.60 -6.78 41.50
N SER A 75 2.55 -5.84 41.47
CA SER A 75 2.24 -4.42 41.54
C SER A 75 1.27 -4.01 40.43
N SER A 76 0.35 -3.10 40.73
CA SER A 76 -0.62 -2.60 39.76
C SER A 76 0.07 -1.89 38.60
N PRO A 77 -0.54 -1.90 37.39
CA PRO A 77 -0.05 -1.14 36.25
C PRO A 77 0.21 0.34 36.57
N LEU A 78 -0.53 0.92 37.52
CA LEU A 78 -0.36 2.31 37.95
C LEU A 78 1.00 2.54 38.63
N ILE A 79 1.39 1.65 39.54
CA ILE A 79 2.69 1.73 40.22
C ILE A 79 3.79 1.34 39.26
N GLU A 80 3.60 0.29 38.46
CA GLU A 80 4.57 -0.13 37.46
C GLU A 80 4.87 1.02 36.48
N ALA A 81 3.86 1.76 36.04
CA ALA A 81 4.01 2.94 35.19
C ALA A 81 4.75 4.07 35.90
N ALA A 82 4.40 4.39 37.15
CA ALA A 82 5.07 5.42 37.94
C ALA A 82 6.56 5.09 38.17
N ASP A 83 6.85 3.86 38.59
CA ASP A 83 8.20 3.33 38.77
C ASP A 83 9.02 3.41 37.48
N ILE A 84 8.42 3.06 36.34
CA ILE A 84 9.07 3.13 35.04
C ILE A 84 9.36 4.58 34.67
N CYS A 85 8.39 5.50 34.83
CA CYS A 85 8.61 6.92 34.56
C CYS A 85 9.76 7.50 35.40
N GLU A 86 9.84 7.14 36.69
CA GLU A 86 10.94 7.56 37.56
C GLU A 86 12.28 6.99 37.09
N LYS A 87 12.32 5.70 36.73
CA LYS A 87 13.54 5.03 36.23
C LYS A 87 13.96 5.52 34.84
N LEU A 88 13.04 5.99 33.99
CA LEU A 88 13.33 6.57 32.68
C LEU A 88 14.03 7.93 32.78
N ASN A 89 13.83 8.65 33.88
CA ASN A 89 14.53 9.90 34.17
C ASN A 89 15.92 9.68 34.83
N SER A 90 16.29 8.41 35.10
CA SER A 90 17.61 8.11 35.68
C SER A 90 18.73 8.27 34.65
N THR A 91 19.91 8.71 35.09
CA THR A 91 21.08 8.91 34.22
C THR A 91 21.92 7.64 34.03
N ASP A 92 21.50 6.49 34.58
CA ASP A 92 22.25 5.23 34.49
C ASP A 92 21.87 4.43 33.24
N ASP A 93 22.81 4.26 32.32
CA ASP A 93 22.62 3.54 31.06
C ASP A 93 22.12 2.10 31.22
N LYS A 94 22.54 1.40 32.29
CA LYS A 94 22.10 0.02 32.55
C LYS A 94 20.65 -0.02 32.97
N THR A 95 20.29 0.86 33.91
CA THR A 95 18.91 1.03 34.37
C THR A 95 18.02 1.46 33.22
N LEU A 96 18.41 2.46 32.42
CA LEU A 96 17.67 2.90 31.23
C LEU A 96 17.44 1.77 30.24
N LYS A 97 18.45 0.96 29.94
CA LYS A 97 18.33 -0.17 29.01
C LYS A 97 17.35 -1.23 29.51
N LEU A 98 17.40 -1.59 30.80
CA LEU A 98 16.48 -2.56 31.39
C LEU A 98 15.05 -2.02 31.44
N THR A 99 14.89 -0.75 31.85
CA THR A 99 13.60 -0.08 31.95
C THR A 99 12.94 0.06 30.57
N THR A 100 13.68 0.52 29.56
CA THR A 100 13.16 0.64 28.17
C THR A 100 12.82 -0.71 27.56
N PHE A 101 13.56 -1.77 27.89
CA PHE A 101 13.24 -3.13 27.47
C PHE A 101 11.92 -3.62 28.08
N SER A 102 11.74 -3.45 29.40
CA SER A 102 10.49 -3.79 30.09
C SER A 102 9.30 -2.98 29.57
N LEU A 103 9.52 -1.68 29.28
CA LEU A 103 8.50 -0.77 28.77
C LEU A 103 7.84 -1.28 27.48
N GLN A 104 8.59 -1.92 26.56
CA GLN A 104 8.04 -2.46 25.31
C GLN A 104 6.87 -3.42 25.54
N LYS A 105 6.89 -4.14 26.67
CA LYS A 105 5.87 -5.11 27.04
C LYS A 105 4.65 -4.43 27.67
N TYR A 106 4.88 -3.63 28.71
CA TYR A 106 3.82 -3.04 29.52
C TYR A 106 3.05 -1.94 28.78
N ILE A 107 3.71 -1.17 27.91
CA ILE A 107 3.07 -0.07 27.17
C ILE A 107 1.94 -0.52 26.24
N LYS A 108 1.85 -1.82 25.95
CA LYS A 108 0.73 -2.38 25.18
C LYS A 108 -0.57 -2.35 25.98
N GLU A 109 -0.50 -2.45 27.30
CA GLU A 109 -1.67 -2.47 28.19
C GLU A 109 -2.28 -1.07 28.28
N VAL A 110 -3.61 -0.97 28.11
CA VAL A 110 -4.32 0.33 28.09
C VAL A 110 -4.19 1.04 29.44
N GLU A 111 -4.44 0.33 30.54
CA GLU A 111 -4.34 0.89 31.91
C GLU A 111 -2.93 1.40 32.24
N PHE A 112 -1.89 0.67 31.78
CA PHE A 112 -0.51 1.09 31.95
C PHE A 112 -0.21 2.32 31.08
N ALA A 113 -0.63 2.31 29.81
CA ALA A 113 -0.37 3.40 28.87
C ALA A 113 -1.04 4.71 29.33
N ASP A 114 -2.26 4.65 29.86
CA ASP A 114 -2.97 5.82 30.37
C ASP A 114 -2.21 6.47 31.54
N GLU A 115 -1.77 5.68 32.52
CA GLU A 115 -1.00 6.22 33.65
C GLU A 115 0.39 6.70 33.21
N PHE A 116 1.04 5.99 32.29
CA PHE A 116 2.30 6.40 31.70
C PHE A 116 2.19 7.77 31.01
N LEU A 117 1.09 8.02 30.28
CA LEU A 117 0.81 9.31 29.65
C LEU A 117 0.48 10.40 30.68
N ASN A 118 -0.30 10.09 31.72
CA ASN A 118 -0.63 11.02 32.81
C ASN A 118 0.61 11.51 33.58
N LYS A 119 1.68 10.72 33.58
CA LYS A 119 2.95 11.01 34.26
C LYS A 119 4.01 11.63 33.34
N ASP A 120 3.62 12.20 32.21
CA ASP A 120 4.51 12.79 31.20
C ASP A 120 5.55 11.80 30.63
N GLY A 121 5.27 10.49 30.68
CA GLY A 121 6.19 9.45 30.20
C GLY A 121 6.51 9.56 28.71
N LEU A 122 5.60 10.15 27.91
CA LEU A 122 5.84 10.43 26.49
C LEU A 122 7.04 11.37 26.30
N THR A 123 7.15 12.42 27.10
CA THR A 123 8.24 13.40 27.02
C THR A 123 9.58 12.73 27.33
N SER A 124 9.64 11.93 28.40
CA SER A 124 10.83 11.13 28.74
C SER A 124 11.20 10.15 27.62
N LEU A 125 10.21 9.51 26.99
CA LEU A 125 10.44 8.59 25.89
C LEU A 125 11.01 9.30 24.65
N ILE A 126 10.50 10.50 24.32
CA ILE A 126 11.02 11.34 23.23
C ILE A 126 12.46 11.77 23.52
N GLU A 127 12.77 12.16 24.75
CA GLU A 127 14.13 12.54 25.15
C GLU A 127 15.11 11.37 25.00
N ILE A 128 14.71 10.16 25.40
CA ILE A 128 15.51 8.95 25.19
C ILE A 128 15.70 8.69 23.69
N ILE A 129 14.68 8.83 22.84
CA ILE A 129 14.81 8.66 21.39
C ILE A 129 15.78 9.70 20.78
N ASN A 130 15.81 10.91 21.34
CA ASN A 130 16.72 11.96 20.89
C ASN A 130 18.19 11.71 21.28
N ASN A 131 18.43 11.16 22.48
CA ASN A 131 19.76 11.08 23.07
C ASN A 131 20.41 9.70 23.03
N SER A 132 19.63 8.62 22.91
CA SER A 132 20.14 7.25 22.97
C SER A 132 20.61 6.68 21.63
N SER A 133 21.35 5.56 21.68
CA SER A 133 21.83 4.84 20.50
C SER A 133 21.79 3.32 20.71
N GLY A 134 21.89 2.55 19.61
CA GLY A 134 21.95 1.09 19.65
C GLY A 134 20.68 0.43 20.20
N ASN A 135 20.84 -0.52 21.14
CA ASN A 135 19.72 -1.32 21.64
C ASN A 135 18.71 -0.52 22.47
N THR A 136 19.16 0.47 23.27
CA THR A 136 18.26 1.33 24.04
C THR A 136 17.34 2.12 23.12
N LEU A 137 17.88 2.65 22.00
CA LEU A 137 17.10 3.31 20.97
C LEU A 137 16.10 2.35 20.30
N ALA A 138 16.52 1.12 19.99
CA ALA A 138 15.62 0.10 19.43
C ALA A 138 14.44 -0.21 20.38
N TYR A 139 14.72 -0.32 21.68
CA TYR A 139 13.69 -0.55 22.69
C TYR A 139 12.75 0.64 22.82
N ALA A 140 13.29 1.86 22.93
CA ALA A 140 12.50 3.09 22.99
C ALA A 140 11.60 3.27 21.76
N LEU A 141 12.10 3.03 20.54
CA LEU A 141 11.30 3.13 19.31
C LEU A 141 10.19 2.08 19.24
N THR A 142 10.43 0.86 19.73
CA THR A 142 9.37 -0.15 19.77
C THR A 142 8.32 0.20 20.82
N SER A 143 8.74 0.72 21.98
CA SER A 143 7.81 1.23 22.99
C SER A 143 6.96 2.36 22.42
N MET A 144 7.55 3.28 21.66
CA MET A 144 6.83 4.34 20.95
C MET A 144 5.90 3.79 19.88
N GLN A 145 6.33 2.81 19.09
CA GLN A 145 5.47 2.13 18.11
C GLN A 145 4.24 1.52 18.80
N ASN A 146 4.44 0.78 19.89
CA ASN A 146 3.37 0.14 20.63
C ASN A 146 2.44 1.19 21.29
N LEU A 147 2.99 2.30 21.78
CA LEU A 147 2.19 3.42 22.27
C LEU A 147 1.28 4.00 21.16
N MET A 148 1.80 4.12 19.94
CA MET A 148 1.03 4.56 18.76
C MET A 148 0.06 3.51 18.19
N GLU A 149 0.03 2.30 18.74
CA GLU A 149 -1.05 1.34 18.46
C GLU A 149 -2.33 1.71 19.24
N HIS A 150 -2.22 2.51 20.30
CA HIS A 150 -3.36 3.09 20.99
C HIS A 150 -3.97 4.26 20.20
N ASP A 151 -5.26 4.46 20.40
CA ASP A 151 -6.07 5.43 19.69
C ASP A 151 -5.91 6.88 20.21
N HIS A 152 -5.15 7.09 21.29
CA HIS A 152 -4.96 8.37 21.97
C HIS A 152 -3.56 8.50 22.56
N GLY A 153 -3.19 9.72 22.97
CA GLY A 153 -1.99 9.96 23.77
C GLY A 153 -0.73 10.36 23.00
N TRP A 154 -0.81 10.47 21.68
CA TRP A 154 0.30 10.90 20.82
C TRP A 154 -0.12 12.04 19.87
N ASP A 155 -1.10 12.84 20.28
CA ASP A 155 -1.65 13.96 19.50
C ASP A 155 -0.72 15.18 19.38
N ASP A 156 0.25 15.30 20.30
CA ASP A 156 1.13 16.47 20.46
C ASP A 156 2.62 16.13 20.25
N LEU A 157 2.95 15.49 19.12
CA LEU A 157 4.32 15.23 18.72
C LEU A 157 4.85 16.40 17.89
N GLY A 158 5.86 17.08 18.42
CA GLY A 158 6.51 18.19 17.73
C GLY A 158 7.25 17.79 16.45
N SER A 159 7.46 18.78 15.56
CA SER A 159 8.21 18.61 14.30
C SER A 159 9.64 18.07 14.52
N ASP A 160 10.26 18.41 15.65
CA ASP A 160 11.62 17.96 15.98
C ASP A 160 11.70 16.45 16.17
N PHE A 161 10.66 15.85 16.77
CA PHE A 161 10.56 14.40 16.91
C PHE A 161 10.46 13.73 15.53
N ILE A 162 9.59 14.25 14.65
CA ILE A 162 9.40 13.72 13.29
C ILE A 162 10.71 13.80 12.50
N ASN A 163 11.38 14.95 12.55
CA ASN A 163 12.70 15.16 11.94
C ASN A 163 13.73 14.15 12.45
N LYS A 164 13.75 13.90 13.77
CA LYS A 164 14.65 12.91 14.37
C LYS A 164 14.37 11.50 13.87
N VAL A 165 13.12 11.06 13.83
CA VAL A 165 12.78 9.69 13.39
C VAL A 165 13.14 9.49 11.91
N ILE A 166 12.89 10.48 11.05
CA ILE A 166 13.32 10.44 9.64
C ILE A 166 14.84 10.37 9.54
N LYS A 167 15.56 11.18 10.32
CA LYS A 167 17.03 11.13 10.37
C LYS A 167 17.54 9.76 10.84
N ILE A 168 16.93 9.16 11.86
CA ILE A 168 17.24 7.80 12.32
C ILE A 168 17.10 6.80 11.18
N LEU A 169 16.04 6.92 10.35
CA LEU A 169 15.86 6.04 9.19
C LEU A 169 16.91 6.23 8.11
N VAL A 170 17.57 7.39 8.01
CA VAL A 170 18.66 7.62 7.06
C VAL A 170 20.00 7.12 7.61
N ASP A 171 20.29 7.44 8.88
CA ASP A 171 21.61 7.23 9.48
C ASP A 171 21.81 5.77 9.98
N GLN A 172 20.74 5.08 10.37
CA GLN A 172 20.82 3.75 10.97
C GLN A 172 20.60 2.63 9.95
N THR A 173 21.40 1.57 10.08
CA THR A 173 21.31 0.34 9.26
C THR A 173 20.77 -0.85 10.06
N LEU A 174 20.68 -0.74 11.38
CA LEU A 174 20.26 -1.82 12.26
C LEU A 174 18.75 -2.07 12.10
N VAL A 175 18.41 -3.32 11.77
CA VAL A 175 17.03 -3.74 11.46
C VAL A 175 16.07 -3.54 12.65
N ASN A 176 16.54 -3.80 13.87
CA ASN A 176 15.78 -3.60 15.10
C ASN A 176 15.43 -2.13 15.39
N ILE A 177 16.17 -1.18 14.82
CA ILE A 177 15.87 0.26 14.90
C ILE A 177 14.99 0.68 13.72
N CYS A 178 15.35 0.23 12.52
CA CYS A 178 14.68 0.67 11.29
C CYS A 178 13.22 0.19 11.21
N ARG A 179 12.91 -1.03 11.67
CA ARG A 179 11.54 -1.57 11.65
C ARG A 179 10.55 -0.71 12.45
N PRO A 180 10.76 -0.46 13.76
CA PRO A 180 9.85 0.36 14.54
C PRO A 180 9.83 1.82 14.09
N ALA A 181 10.99 2.40 13.71
CA ALA A 181 11.03 3.75 13.15
C ALA A 181 10.19 3.88 11.87
N THR A 182 10.21 2.88 10.98
CA THR A 182 9.39 2.88 9.76
C THR A 182 7.90 2.80 10.11
N ALA A 183 7.53 1.96 11.09
CA ALA A 183 6.15 1.83 11.55
C ALA A 183 5.59 3.13 12.17
N ILE A 184 6.41 3.84 12.95
CA ILE A 184 6.07 5.17 13.51
C ILE A 184 5.76 6.16 12.38
N ILE A 185 6.62 6.25 11.36
CA ILE A 185 6.39 7.15 10.23
C ILE A 185 5.11 6.76 9.46
N ILE A 186 4.86 5.47 9.24
CA ILE A 186 3.60 5.01 8.60
C ILE A 186 2.40 5.53 9.39
N LYS A 187 2.39 5.36 10.72
CA LYS A 187 1.31 5.83 11.58
C LYS A 187 1.12 7.35 11.47
N LEU A 188 2.19 8.13 11.53
CA LEU A 188 2.14 9.59 11.37
C LEU A 188 1.59 10.03 10.01
N VAL A 189 1.94 9.33 8.93
CA VAL A 189 1.40 9.62 7.58
C VAL A 189 -0.09 9.28 7.49
N THR A 190 -0.52 8.17 8.10
CA THR A 190 -1.93 7.74 8.07
C THR A 190 -2.84 8.53 8.99
N ALA A 191 -2.28 9.24 9.97
CA ALA A 191 -2.98 10.11 10.92
C ALA A 191 -3.34 11.48 10.32
N ASP A 192 -3.78 11.45 9.06
CA ASP A 192 -4.16 12.61 8.25
C ASP A 192 -5.55 13.14 8.63
N LYS A 193 -5.79 14.44 8.42
CA LYS A 193 -7.07 15.12 8.67
C LYS A 193 -8.25 14.47 7.94
N ASN A 194 -7.98 13.92 6.76
CA ASN A 194 -8.97 13.28 5.90
C ASN A 194 -9.15 11.77 6.18
N SER A 195 -8.40 11.22 7.14
CA SER A 195 -8.45 9.80 7.48
C SER A 195 -9.74 9.45 8.24
N THR A 196 -10.49 8.49 7.71
CA THR A 196 -11.68 7.92 8.38
C THR A 196 -11.32 6.79 9.33
N THR A 197 -10.09 6.26 9.22
CA THR A 197 -9.64 5.07 9.94
C THR A 197 -8.81 5.37 11.18
N SER A 198 -8.19 6.56 11.26
CA SER A 198 -7.44 6.97 12.44
C SER A 198 -8.27 7.89 13.34
N PRO A 199 -8.27 7.65 14.67
CA PRO A 199 -8.88 8.55 15.65
C PRO A 199 -8.11 9.88 15.72
N ILE A 200 -6.78 9.79 15.64
CA ILE A 200 -5.87 10.94 15.61
C ILE A 200 -5.75 11.45 14.17
N ARG A 201 -5.91 12.77 14.02
CA ARG A 201 -6.02 13.49 12.73
C ARG A 201 -5.14 14.74 12.66
N SER A 202 -4.18 14.83 13.56
CA SER A 202 -3.34 16.01 13.76
C SER A 202 -2.15 16.09 12.79
N TYR A 203 -1.85 14.99 12.08
CA TYR A 203 -0.67 14.86 11.21
C TYR A 203 -1.08 14.68 9.74
N GLY A 204 -0.29 13.94 8.97
CA GLY A 204 -0.48 13.73 7.54
C GLY A 204 0.78 14.04 6.73
N PHE A 205 0.68 13.88 5.41
CA PHE A 205 1.82 14.04 4.51
C PHE A 205 2.45 15.43 4.58
N ASP A 206 1.66 16.50 4.76
CA ASP A 206 2.16 17.88 4.76
C ASP A 206 3.21 18.12 5.88
N VAL A 207 2.95 17.59 7.07
CA VAL A 207 3.87 17.72 8.22
C VAL A 207 5.16 16.96 7.97
N LEU A 208 5.05 15.77 7.36
CA LEU A 208 6.23 14.96 7.03
C LEU A 208 6.99 15.50 5.82
N HIS A 209 6.34 16.18 4.90
CA HIS A 209 6.97 16.67 3.68
C HIS A 209 8.12 17.63 3.99
N GLU A 210 7.95 18.54 4.95
CA GLU A 210 9.04 19.43 5.40
C GLU A 210 10.24 18.63 5.94
N ALA A 211 9.96 17.63 6.77
CA ALA A 211 10.98 16.76 7.35
C ALA A 211 11.69 15.87 6.30
N ILE A 212 10.96 15.42 5.27
CA ILE A 212 11.51 14.67 4.13
C ILE A 212 12.44 15.57 3.29
N LEU A 213 12.08 16.83 3.07
CA LEU A 213 12.92 17.77 2.33
C LEU A 213 14.24 18.09 3.04
N LEU A 214 14.24 18.13 4.37
CA LEU A 214 15.45 18.29 5.17
C LEU A 214 16.40 17.08 5.06
N GLN A 215 15.89 15.91 4.68
CA GLN A 215 16.64 14.66 4.58
C GLN A 215 16.53 14.07 3.17
N PRO A 216 17.30 14.59 2.18
CA PRO A 216 17.17 14.18 0.77
C PRO A 216 17.48 12.70 0.53
N ASN A 217 18.24 12.06 1.42
CA ASN A 217 18.56 10.64 1.35
C ASN A 217 17.46 9.72 1.88
N PHE A 218 16.37 10.25 2.44
CA PHE A 218 15.27 9.46 3.00
C PHE A 218 14.65 8.48 1.98
N LEU A 219 14.09 8.99 0.87
CA LEU A 219 13.50 8.13 -0.16
C LEU A 219 14.53 7.20 -0.83
N PRO A 220 15.75 7.65 -1.20
CA PRO A 220 16.80 6.75 -1.67
C PRO A 220 17.07 5.57 -0.74
N THR A 221 17.17 5.82 0.57
CA THR A 221 17.39 4.77 1.58
C THR A 221 16.24 3.77 1.64
N LEU A 222 14.98 4.22 1.53
CA LEU A 222 13.83 3.32 1.46
C LEU A 222 13.85 2.42 0.22
N VAL A 223 14.21 2.98 -0.94
CA VAL A 223 14.33 2.22 -2.19
C VAL A 223 15.48 1.22 -2.12
N GLN A 224 16.62 1.59 -1.52
CA GLN A 224 17.74 0.69 -1.31
C GLN A 224 17.35 -0.50 -0.42
N ARG A 225 16.49 -0.29 0.59
CA ARG A 225 15.96 -1.35 1.46
C ARG A 225 15.10 -2.37 0.73
N PHE A 226 14.62 -2.12 -0.48
CA PHE A 226 13.95 -3.14 -1.27
C PHE A 226 14.86 -4.33 -1.58
N ALA A 227 16.16 -4.09 -1.70
CA ALA A 227 17.16 -5.14 -1.89
C ALA A 227 17.67 -5.76 -0.57
N SER A 228 17.14 -5.38 0.60
CA SER A 228 17.61 -5.94 1.88
C SER A 228 17.31 -7.43 1.99
N ALA A 229 18.19 -8.19 2.64
CA ALA A 229 17.94 -9.60 2.96
C ALA A 229 16.77 -9.79 3.95
N ASP A 230 16.48 -8.76 4.76
CA ASP A 230 15.39 -8.79 5.73
C ASP A 230 14.02 -8.57 5.07
N TYR A 231 13.16 -9.59 5.12
CA TYR A 231 11.85 -9.55 4.47
C TYR A 231 10.89 -8.55 5.13
N VAL A 232 10.94 -8.39 6.45
CA VAL A 232 10.07 -7.47 7.19
C VAL A 232 10.44 -6.02 6.88
N LEU A 233 11.74 -5.69 6.89
CA LEU A 233 12.20 -4.34 6.56
C LEU A 233 11.84 -3.96 5.12
N ARG A 234 11.98 -4.90 4.18
CA ARG A 234 11.52 -4.73 2.79
C ARG A 234 10.02 -4.44 2.73
N SER A 235 9.20 -5.22 3.45
CA SER A 235 7.75 -5.04 3.51
C SER A 235 7.36 -3.69 4.11
N ASN A 236 7.94 -3.32 5.25
CA ASN A 236 7.67 -2.04 5.92
C ASN A 236 8.09 -0.85 5.05
N SER A 237 9.21 -0.95 4.33
CA SER A 237 9.67 0.11 3.42
C SER A 237 8.69 0.31 2.27
N LEU A 238 8.13 -0.77 1.70
CA LEU A 238 7.12 -0.66 0.64
C LEU A 238 5.79 -0.12 1.18
N CYS A 239 5.37 -0.59 2.36
CA CYS A 239 4.20 -0.07 3.07
C CYS A 239 4.30 1.45 3.29
N LEU A 240 5.47 1.94 3.68
CA LEU A 240 5.71 3.37 3.86
C LEU A 240 5.61 4.13 2.54
N ILE A 241 6.18 3.62 1.44
CA ILE A 241 6.00 4.26 0.12
C ILE A 241 4.51 4.28 -0.28
N ASN A 242 3.77 3.18 -0.05
CA ASN A 242 2.34 3.12 -0.33
C ASN A 242 1.55 4.13 0.50
N ALA A 243 1.86 4.26 1.80
CA ALA A 243 1.24 5.24 2.68
C ALA A 243 1.51 6.67 2.20
N LEU A 244 2.75 7.01 1.87
CA LEU A 244 3.11 8.32 1.32
C LEU A 244 2.39 8.59 -0.01
N MET A 245 2.36 7.63 -0.93
CA MET A 245 1.63 7.75 -2.21
C MET A 245 0.11 7.90 -2.03
N ARG A 246 -0.47 7.33 -0.97
CA ARG A 246 -1.90 7.44 -0.68
C ARG A 246 -2.29 8.78 -0.09
N HIS A 247 -1.47 9.31 0.82
CA HIS A 247 -1.79 10.50 1.62
C HIS A 247 -1.13 11.79 1.10
N VAL A 248 -0.35 11.73 0.03
CA VAL A 248 0.21 12.94 -0.58
C VAL A 248 -0.91 13.91 -1.00
N THR A 249 -0.77 15.16 -0.58
CA THR A 249 -1.73 16.22 -0.88
C THR A 249 -1.53 16.78 -2.29
N ASP A 250 -2.58 17.37 -2.85
CA ASP A 250 -2.56 17.88 -4.23
C ASP A 250 -1.48 18.94 -4.47
N GLN A 251 -1.11 19.69 -3.43
CA GLN A 251 -0.06 20.71 -3.50
C GLN A 251 1.33 20.11 -3.78
N TYR A 252 1.66 18.97 -3.16
CA TYR A 252 2.99 18.37 -3.23
C TYR A 252 3.06 17.17 -4.17
N TRP A 253 1.93 16.73 -4.71
CA TRP A 253 1.79 15.53 -5.52
C TRP A 253 2.74 15.51 -6.74
N GLU A 254 2.83 16.59 -7.52
CA GLU A 254 3.68 16.62 -8.72
C GLU A 254 5.17 16.46 -8.37
N SER A 255 5.63 17.20 -7.37
CA SER A 255 7.01 17.15 -6.86
C SER A 255 7.36 15.77 -6.31
N PHE A 256 6.46 15.18 -5.51
CA PHE A 256 6.67 13.86 -4.93
C PHE A 256 6.74 12.76 -5.99
N MET A 257 5.86 12.81 -7.00
CA MET A 257 5.85 11.82 -8.07
C MET A 257 7.10 11.90 -8.95
N ASP A 258 7.58 13.11 -9.27
CA ASP A 258 8.85 13.32 -9.97
C ASP A 258 10.04 12.75 -9.16
N MET A 259 10.01 12.88 -7.83
CA MET A 259 11.02 12.28 -6.96
C MET A 259 11.00 10.74 -7.01
N LEU A 260 9.83 10.11 -6.96
CA LEU A 260 9.70 8.65 -7.09
C LEU A 260 10.17 8.14 -8.46
N ASP A 261 9.89 8.89 -9.53
CA ASP A 261 10.33 8.55 -10.88
C ASP A 261 11.84 8.65 -11.05
N LYS A 262 12.48 9.71 -10.52
CA LYS A 262 13.95 9.85 -10.50
C LYS A 262 14.64 8.71 -9.75
N LEU A 263 14.02 8.20 -8.69
CA LEU A 263 14.53 7.06 -7.91
C LEU A 263 14.22 5.70 -8.53
N ASN A 264 13.54 5.64 -9.68
CA ASN A 264 13.18 4.41 -10.37
C ASN A 264 12.38 3.42 -9.49
N VAL A 265 11.53 3.94 -8.59
CA VAL A 265 10.72 3.11 -7.66
C VAL A 265 9.90 2.08 -8.43
N ARG A 266 9.27 2.47 -9.54
CA ARG A 266 8.49 1.58 -10.41
C ARG A 266 9.29 0.36 -10.88
N LYS A 267 10.55 0.56 -11.29
CA LYS A 267 11.43 -0.53 -11.73
C LYS A 267 11.81 -1.43 -10.55
N ALA A 268 12.11 -0.86 -9.39
CA ALA A 268 12.46 -1.62 -8.20
C ALA A 268 11.29 -2.50 -7.73
N VAL A 269 10.07 -1.96 -7.72
CA VAL A 269 8.85 -2.72 -7.36
C VAL A 269 8.53 -3.79 -8.41
N ALA A 270 8.68 -3.51 -9.71
CA ALA A 270 8.48 -4.53 -10.76
C ALA A 270 9.45 -5.72 -10.59
N LEU A 271 10.69 -5.47 -10.17
CA LEU A 271 11.65 -6.54 -9.85
C LEU A 271 11.22 -7.35 -8.62
N LEU A 272 10.61 -6.71 -7.61
CA LEU A 272 10.06 -7.42 -6.45
C LEU A 272 8.86 -8.30 -6.82
N MET A 273 7.97 -7.82 -7.70
CA MET A 273 6.82 -8.59 -8.20
C MET A 273 7.25 -9.87 -8.92
N ASN A 274 8.34 -9.82 -9.67
CA ASN A 274 8.91 -10.97 -10.38
C ASN A 274 9.70 -11.93 -9.47
N GLY A 275 9.97 -11.54 -8.22
CA GLY A 275 10.72 -12.34 -7.27
C GLY A 275 9.84 -13.20 -6.36
N VAL A 276 10.47 -14.08 -5.57
CA VAL A 276 9.76 -14.82 -4.51
C VAL A 276 9.55 -13.92 -3.30
N HIS A 277 8.32 -13.86 -2.81
CA HIS A 277 7.94 -12.98 -1.71
C HIS A 277 6.87 -13.63 -0.82
N GLY A 278 6.77 -13.17 0.44
CA GLY A 278 5.77 -13.65 1.41
C GLY A 278 4.42 -12.94 1.26
N GLU A 279 3.40 -13.47 1.92
CA GLU A 279 2.00 -13.00 1.82
C GLU A 279 1.82 -11.51 2.13
N GLU A 280 2.47 -11.02 3.19
CA GLU A 280 2.42 -9.59 3.57
C GLU A 280 3.03 -8.69 2.48
N LEU A 281 4.15 -9.09 1.89
CA LEU A 281 4.76 -8.33 0.80
C LEU A 281 3.87 -8.38 -0.46
N SER A 282 3.21 -9.51 -0.75
CA SER A 282 2.23 -9.60 -1.85
C SER A 282 1.12 -8.56 -1.72
N LYS A 283 0.56 -8.38 -0.51
CA LYS A 283 -0.49 -7.39 -0.25
C LYS A 283 -0.01 -5.97 -0.58
N HIS A 284 1.18 -5.60 -0.10
CA HIS A 284 1.78 -4.28 -0.36
C HIS A 284 2.15 -4.08 -1.85
N LEU A 285 2.52 -5.14 -2.58
CA LEU A 285 2.78 -5.06 -4.03
C LEU A 285 1.50 -4.81 -4.84
N LEU A 286 0.40 -5.52 -4.52
CA LEU A 286 -0.91 -5.29 -5.14
C LEU A 286 -1.47 -3.91 -4.80
N GLU A 287 -1.22 -3.44 -3.57
CA GLU A 287 -1.56 -2.09 -3.15
C GLU A 287 -0.79 -1.04 -3.97
N PHE A 288 0.52 -1.20 -4.16
CA PHE A 288 1.33 -0.32 -5.00
C PHE A 288 0.80 -0.30 -6.45
N GLN A 289 0.47 -1.47 -7.00
CA GLN A 289 -0.15 -1.58 -8.32
C GLN A 289 -1.45 -0.77 -8.42
N SER A 290 -2.32 -0.91 -7.42
CA SER A 290 -3.59 -0.19 -7.35
C SER A 290 -3.40 1.32 -7.22
N LEU A 291 -2.43 1.76 -6.43
CA LEU A 291 -2.05 3.17 -6.30
C LEU A 291 -1.49 3.71 -7.63
N PHE A 292 -0.70 2.93 -8.36
CA PHE A 292 -0.22 3.31 -9.69
C PHE A 292 -1.35 3.42 -10.72
N VAL A 293 -2.35 2.55 -10.69
CA VAL A 293 -3.55 2.68 -11.55
C VAL A 293 -4.31 3.97 -11.24
N ARG A 294 -4.53 4.28 -9.96
CA ARG A 294 -5.16 5.53 -9.52
C ARG A 294 -4.34 6.76 -9.97
N GLN A 295 -3.03 6.66 -9.89
CA GLN A 295 -2.10 7.68 -10.36
C GLN A 295 -2.21 7.91 -11.87
N ALA A 296 -2.18 6.84 -12.65
CA ALA A 296 -2.34 6.88 -14.10
C ALA A 296 -3.71 7.45 -14.50
N TYR A 297 -4.77 7.13 -13.75
CA TYR A 297 -6.08 7.71 -13.94
C TYR A 297 -6.10 9.22 -13.71
N ARG A 298 -5.43 9.70 -12.65
CA ARG A 298 -5.28 11.14 -12.39
C ARG A 298 -4.53 11.83 -13.54
N TRP A 299 -3.41 11.27 -13.99
CA TRP A 299 -2.69 11.78 -15.18
C TRP A 299 -3.56 11.79 -16.44
N LYS A 300 -4.39 10.76 -16.64
CA LYS A 300 -5.33 10.70 -17.78
C LYS A 300 -6.39 11.81 -17.73
N ARG A 301 -6.83 12.22 -16.53
CA ARG A 301 -7.84 13.28 -16.36
C ARG A 301 -7.28 14.69 -16.32
N THR A 302 -5.99 14.86 -16.02
CA THR A 302 -5.33 16.16 -16.03
C THR A 302 -5.36 16.75 -17.46
N GLN A 303 -5.97 17.92 -17.59
CA GLN A 303 -6.11 18.60 -18.88
C GLN A 303 -4.77 19.18 -19.35
N VAL A 304 -4.46 19.02 -20.64
CA VAL A 304 -3.25 19.61 -21.23
C VAL A 304 -3.50 21.06 -21.60
N SER A 305 -2.75 21.95 -20.95
CA SER A 305 -2.85 23.40 -21.14
C SER A 305 -1.49 24.02 -21.47
N LEU A 306 -1.47 24.95 -22.41
CA LEU A 306 -0.28 25.76 -22.76
C LEU A 306 0.08 26.79 -21.68
N HIS A 307 -0.82 27.05 -20.74
CA HIS A 307 -0.56 27.94 -19.59
C HIS A 307 0.33 27.26 -18.52
N ILE A 308 0.40 25.93 -18.54
CA ILE A 308 1.26 25.17 -17.63
C ILE A 308 2.65 25.06 -18.29
N PRO A 309 3.72 25.60 -17.66
CA PRO A 309 5.05 25.63 -18.27
C PRO A 309 5.61 24.26 -18.65
N SER A 310 5.41 23.24 -17.81
CA SER A 310 5.88 21.86 -18.07
C SER A 310 5.29 21.28 -19.35
N HIS A 311 3.96 21.38 -19.52
CA HIS A 311 3.25 20.89 -20.70
C HIS A 311 3.69 21.63 -21.97
N LYS A 312 3.88 22.95 -21.87
CA LYS A 312 4.35 23.77 -22.99
C LYS A 312 5.75 23.33 -23.43
N ILE A 313 6.67 23.12 -22.49
CA ILE A 313 8.03 22.65 -22.76
C ILE A 313 8.00 21.29 -23.48
N MET A 314 7.22 20.33 -22.98
CA MET A 314 7.10 19.00 -23.60
C MET A 314 6.62 19.08 -25.05
N LEU A 315 5.58 19.89 -25.32
CA LEU A 315 5.07 20.11 -26.67
C LEU A 315 6.11 20.79 -27.57
N GLU A 316 6.80 21.83 -27.08
CA GLU A 316 7.86 22.49 -27.84
C GLU A 316 9.02 21.56 -28.17
N GLU A 317 9.43 20.69 -27.24
CA GLU A 317 10.46 19.68 -27.46
C GLU A 317 10.03 18.66 -28.52
N ILE A 318 8.79 18.15 -28.47
CA ILE A 318 8.26 17.22 -29.50
C ILE A 318 8.39 17.82 -30.89
N TRP A 319 8.02 19.09 -31.05
CA TRP A 319 8.16 19.78 -32.33
C TRP A 319 9.61 20.02 -32.74
N LYS A 320 10.43 20.59 -31.85
CA LYS A 320 11.83 20.93 -32.15
C LYS A 320 12.60 19.68 -32.57
N THR A 321 12.38 18.57 -31.87
CA THR A 321 13.02 17.30 -32.20
C THR A 321 12.53 16.73 -33.53
N ALA A 322 11.30 17.01 -33.98
CA ALA A 322 10.84 16.55 -35.30
C ALA A 322 11.66 17.14 -36.47
N ASN A 323 12.32 18.29 -36.25
CA ASN A 323 13.22 18.96 -37.20
C ASN A 323 12.60 19.15 -38.60
N LEU A 324 11.37 19.67 -38.63
CA LEU A 324 10.60 19.88 -39.85
C LEU A 324 10.60 21.35 -40.28
N PRO A 325 10.47 21.65 -41.58
CA PRO A 325 10.31 23.03 -42.04
C PRO A 325 9.03 23.65 -41.49
N GLU A 326 9.05 24.94 -41.15
CA GLU A 326 7.92 25.63 -40.50
C GLU A 326 6.71 25.86 -41.43
N GLU A 327 6.90 25.74 -42.74
CA GLU A 327 5.84 25.97 -43.74
C GLU A 327 4.79 24.84 -43.76
N GLY A 328 3.51 25.15 -43.53
CA GLY A 328 2.42 24.17 -43.74
C GLY A 328 1.91 23.45 -42.48
N GLY A 329 1.71 24.17 -41.38
CA GLY A 329 1.03 23.68 -40.18
C GLY A 329 1.94 22.83 -39.28
N LYS A 330 2.24 23.35 -38.10
CA LYS A 330 3.18 22.76 -37.15
C LYS A 330 2.70 21.37 -36.71
N TRP A 331 1.46 21.29 -36.23
CA TRP A 331 0.97 20.11 -35.54
C TRP A 331 0.37 19.07 -36.48
N ARG A 332 -0.16 19.49 -37.65
CA ARG A 332 -0.58 18.55 -38.68
C ARG A 332 0.56 17.68 -39.19
N LYS A 333 1.78 18.22 -39.29
CA LYS A 333 2.95 17.45 -39.73
C LYS A 333 3.40 16.40 -38.71
N VAL A 334 3.20 16.66 -37.41
CA VAL A 334 3.45 15.69 -36.34
C VAL A 334 2.36 14.60 -36.32
N GLY A 335 1.26 14.80 -37.04
CA GLY A 335 0.17 13.83 -37.16
C GLY A 335 -1.03 14.12 -36.25
N PHE A 336 -1.22 15.36 -35.80
CA PHE A 336 -2.49 15.80 -35.23
C PHE A 336 -3.49 16.09 -36.35
N ALA A 337 -4.79 15.88 -36.11
CA ALA A 337 -5.83 16.26 -37.06
C ALA A 337 -5.96 17.79 -37.17
N THR A 338 -5.69 18.50 -36.08
CA THR A 338 -5.83 19.96 -35.97
C THR A 338 -4.52 20.65 -35.61
N GLU A 339 -4.44 21.96 -35.84
CA GLU A 339 -3.34 22.80 -35.33
C GLU A 339 -3.45 23.10 -33.83
N ALA A 340 -4.43 22.49 -33.14
CA ALA A 340 -4.67 22.65 -31.72
C ALA A 340 -4.56 21.28 -31.02
N PRO A 341 -3.33 20.77 -30.77
CA PRO A 341 -3.07 19.47 -30.15
C PRO A 341 -3.86 19.22 -28.86
N LYS A 342 -4.12 20.29 -28.10
CA LYS A 342 -4.83 20.24 -26.82
C LYS A 342 -6.16 19.47 -26.89
N TRP A 343 -6.93 19.62 -27.97
CA TRP A 343 -8.26 19.03 -28.07
C TRP A 343 -8.21 17.51 -28.26
N GLU A 344 -7.25 17.03 -29.04
CA GLU A 344 -7.08 15.60 -29.31
C GLU A 344 -6.43 14.89 -28.11
N ILE A 345 -5.45 15.53 -27.47
CA ILE A 345 -4.78 14.98 -26.28
C ILE A 345 -5.75 14.93 -25.10
N GLN A 346 -6.76 15.80 -25.04
CA GLN A 346 -7.71 15.88 -23.93
C GLN A 346 -8.40 14.54 -23.58
N ARG A 347 -8.54 13.62 -24.55
CA ARG A 347 -9.07 12.26 -24.35
C ARG A 347 -8.21 11.43 -23.38
N VAL A 348 -6.89 11.59 -23.46
CA VAL A 348 -5.88 10.83 -22.70
C VAL A 348 -5.10 11.68 -21.71
N GLY A 349 -5.37 13.00 -21.67
CA GLY A 349 -4.82 13.97 -20.74
C GLY A 349 -3.29 14.06 -20.75
N TYR A 350 -2.74 14.45 -19.60
CA TYR A 350 -1.30 14.52 -19.38
C TYR A 350 -0.61 13.18 -19.65
N LEU A 351 -1.24 12.05 -19.30
CA LEU A 351 -0.67 10.71 -19.55
C LEU A 351 -0.29 10.50 -21.02
N GLY A 352 -1.16 10.90 -21.95
CA GLY A 352 -0.86 10.79 -23.39
C GLY A 352 0.26 11.73 -23.85
N LEU A 353 0.35 12.94 -23.29
CA LEU A 353 1.43 13.87 -23.57
C LEU A 353 2.78 13.32 -23.07
N ASP A 354 2.82 12.83 -21.82
CA ASP A 354 4.00 12.24 -21.20
C ASP A 354 4.50 11.01 -21.99
N ASN A 355 3.59 10.13 -22.40
CA ASN A 355 3.95 8.96 -23.24
C ASN A 355 4.51 9.38 -24.60
N MET A 356 3.88 10.36 -25.26
CA MET A 356 4.36 10.88 -26.55
C MET A 356 5.74 11.52 -26.42
N HIS A 357 5.96 12.29 -25.35
CA HIS A 357 7.24 12.90 -25.04
C HIS A 357 8.31 11.87 -24.69
N GLY A 358 7.95 10.85 -23.90
CA GLY A 358 8.79 9.71 -23.54
C GLY A 358 9.22 8.88 -24.76
N PHE A 359 8.32 8.67 -25.72
CA PHE A 359 8.65 8.02 -27.00
C PHE A 359 9.78 8.77 -27.72
N MET A 360 9.62 10.09 -27.87
CA MET A 360 10.61 10.95 -28.51
C MET A 360 11.95 10.96 -27.76
N LYS A 361 11.92 11.09 -26.43
CA LYS A 361 13.13 11.13 -25.59
C LYS A 361 13.91 9.81 -25.62
N LYS A 362 13.23 8.67 -25.76
CA LYS A 362 13.87 7.36 -25.77
C LYS A 362 14.75 7.15 -27.01
N ASN A 363 14.28 7.56 -28.18
CA ASN A 363 15.04 7.47 -29.43
C ASN A 363 14.67 8.62 -30.38
N GLN A 364 15.41 9.73 -30.29
CA GLN A 364 15.16 10.94 -31.07
C GLN A 364 15.33 10.71 -32.58
N ASP A 365 16.34 9.92 -32.97
CA ASP A 365 16.64 9.62 -34.38
C ASP A 365 15.54 8.79 -35.02
N GLU A 366 15.04 7.78 -34.31
CA GLU A 366 13.92 6.96 -34.79
C GLU A 366 12.63 7.76 -34.88
N TYR A 367 12.38 8.64 -33.92
CA TYR A 367 11.24 9.57 -33.96
C TYR A 367 11.30 10.46 -35.20
N GLN A 368 12.44 11.10 -35.46
CA GLN A 368 12.65 11.94 -36.65
C GLN A 368 12.44 11.14 -37.95
N LYS A 369 13.07 9.96 -38.06
CA LYS A 369 12.91 9.08 -39.23
C LYS A 369 11.46 8.71 -39.47
N THR A 370 10.74 8.30 -38.42
CA THR A 370 9.32 7.93 -38.49
C THR A 370 8.49 9.09 -39.03
N ILE A 371 8.69 10.31 -38.50
CA ILE A 371 7.93 11.49 -38.95
C ILE A 371 8.27 11.85 -40.40
N LEU A 372 9.55 11.85 -40.78
CA LEU A 372 9.99 12.14 -42.14
C LEU A 372 9.46 11.12 -43.15
N GLU A 373 9.47 9.83 -42.81
CA GLU A 373 8.88 8.77 -43.62
C GLU A 373 7.39 9.01 -43.88
N GLN A 374 6.63 9.45 -42.87
CA GLN A 374 5.21 9.74 -43.05
C GLN A 374 4.98 10.97 -43.91
N ILE A 375 5.79 12.03 -43.79
CA ILE A 375 5.66 13.24 -44.60
C ILE A 375 5.93 12.95 -46.09
N ASN A 376 6.89 12.07 -46.38
CA ASN A 376 7.24 11.69 -47.75
C ASN A 376 6.21 10.75 -48.40
N ARG A 377 5.25 10.21 -47.65
CA ARG A 377 4.15 9.39 -48.19
C ARG A 377 2.98 10.24 -48.68
N PRO A 378 2.16 9.74 -49.63
CA PRO A 378 0.90 10.37 -50.02
C PRO A 378 -0.02 10.54 -48.81
N ALA A 379 -0.76 11.66 -48.75
CA ALA A 379 -1.58 12.04 -47.59
C ALA A 379 -2.54 10.91 -47.12
N GLU A 380 -3.14 10.18 -48.05
CA GLU A 380 -4.09 9.09 -47.79
C GLU A 380 -3.46 7.84 -47.15
N ARG A 381 -2.13 7.64 -47.30
CA ARG A 381 -1.39 6.48 -46.80
C ARG A 381 -0.54 6.80 -45.56
N ARG A 382 -0.59 8.04 -45.07
CA ARG A 382 0.17 8.46 -43.89
C ARG A 382 -0.45 7.85 -42.63
N CYS A 383 0.39 7.27 -41.79
CA CYS A 383 0.01 6.92 -40.43
C CYS A 383 0.31 8.10 -39.50
N PRO A 384 -0.71 8.81 -38.98
CA PRO A 384 -0.50 10.00 -38.15
C PRO A 384 0.10 9.64 -36.78
N PHE A 385 1.37 9.99 -36.53
CA PHE A 385 2.07 9.65 -35.29
C PHE A 385 1.33 10.11 -34.02
N ALA A 386 0.92 11.38 -33.95
CA ALA A 386 0.27 11.89 -32.74
C ALA A 386 -1.06 11.16 -32.45
N LYS A 387 -1.89 10.97 -33.46
CA LYS A 387 -3.14 10.20 -33.35
C LYS A 387 -2.87 8.74 -32.94
N THR A 388 -1.86 8.10 -33.50
CA THR A 388 -1.44 6.73 -33.14
C THR A 388 -0.99 6.65 -31.68
N SER A 389 -0.16 7.59 -31.22
CA SER A 389 0.32 7.63 -29.83
C SER A 389 -0.83 7.83 -28.82
N ILE A 390 -1.79 8.69 -29.15
CA ILE A 390 -3.01 8.91 -28.35
C ILE A 390 -3.86 7.63 -28.31
N GLU A 391 -4.12 7.01 -29.47
CA GLU A 391 -4.93 5.79 -29.55
C GLU A 391 -4.27 4.63 -28.79
N VAL A 392 -2.95 4.46 -28.91
CA VAL A 392 -2.22 3.44 -28.14
C VAL A 392 -2.29 3.70 -26.63
N THR A 393 -2.20 4.96 -26.19
CA THR A 393 -2.38 5.30 -24.78
C THR A 393 -3.78 4.89 -24.29
N GLU A 394 -4.81 5.11 -25.11
CA GLU A 394 -6.17 4.67 -24.79
C GLU A 394 -6.27 3.14 -24.71
N LEU A 395 -5.75 2.41 -25.71
CA LEU A 395 -5.79 0.95 -25.72
C LEU A 395 -5.15 0.34 -24.46
N LEU A 396 -4.05 0.93 -24.00
CA LEU A 396 -3.38 0.52 -22.75
C LEU A 396 -4.21 0.87 -21.52
N CYS A 397 -4.85 2.06 -21.49
CA CYS A 397 -5.75 2.42 -20.41
C CYS A 397 -6.96 1.50 -20.31
N ASP A 398 -7.49 1.05 -21.46
CA ASP A 398 -8.61 0.11 -21.53
C ASP A 398 -8.19 -1.29 -21.07
N HIS A 399 -6.98 -1.76 -21.46
CA HIS A 399 -6.48 -3.08 -21.06
C HIS A 399 -6.26 -3.20 -19.54
N TRP A 400 -5.78 -2.15 -18.88
CA TRP A 400 -5.55 -2.13 -17.44
C TRP A 400 -6.67 -1.48 -16.62
N ASP A 401 -7.83 -1.23 -17.23
CA ASP A 401 -8.99 -0.57 -16.60
C ASP A 401 -8.66 0.77 -15.91
N ILE A 402 -7.61 1.47 -16.37
CA ILE A 402 -7.14 2.73 -15.77
C ILE A 402 -8.25 3.78 -15.77
N SER A 403 -9.11 3.77 -16.79
CA SER A 403 -10.26 4.66 -16.92
C SER A 403 -11.26 4.58 -15.76
N THR A 404 -11.25 3.50 -14.97
CA THR A 404 -12.12 3.35 -13.80
C THR A 404 -11.54 3.96 -12.51
N GLY A 405 -10.22 4.19 -12.47
CA GLY A 405 -9.51 4.73 -11.31
C GLY A 405 -9.22 3.71 -10.19
N TYR A 406 -9.59 2.45 -10.38
CA TYR A 406 -9.26 1.33 -9.49
C TYR A 406 -8.98 0.07 -10.32
N THR A 407 -8.33 -0.93 -9.73
CA THR A 407 -8.15 -2.24 -10.37
C THR A 407 -8.74 -3.31 -9.47
N THR A 408 -9.43 -4.28 -10.09
CA THR A 408 -9.90 -5.49 -9.40
C THR A 408 -8.96 -6.67 -9.63
N SER A 409 -7.83 -6.44 -10.29
CA SER A 409 -6.86 -7.50 -10.56
C SER A 409 -6.20 -7.97 -9.27
N THR A 410 -6.25 -9.28 -9.04
CA THR A 410 -5.55 -9.95 -7.95
C THR A 410 -4.22 -10.55 -8.40
N SER A 411 -3.89 -10.45 -9.69
CA SER A 411 -2.61 -10.89 -10.23
C SER A 411 -1.62 -9.72 -10.32
N PHE A 412 -0.33 -10.04 -10.19
CA PHE A 412 0.72 -9.06 -10.43
C PHE A 412 0.80 -8.69 -11.90
N GLN A 413 0.97 -7.40 -12.16
CA GLN A 413 1.11 -6.83 -13.49
C GLN A 413 2.41 -6.01 -13.56
N PRO A 414 3.60 -6.66 -13.58
CA PRO A 414 4.88 -5.95 -13.59
C PRO A 414 5.05 -5.04 -14.81
N LEU A 415 4.46 -5.42 -15.96
CA LEU A 415 4.51 -4.66 -17.21
C LEU A 415 3.74 -3.33 -17.14
N LEU A 416 2.69 -3.24 -16.31
CA LEU A 416 1.96 -2.00 -16.05
C LEU A 416 2.90 -0.91 -15.48
N LEU A 417 3.81 -1.28 -14.58
CA LEU A 417 4.79 -0.34 -13.99
C LEU A 417 5.79 0.17 -15.03
N SER A 418 5.93 -0.53 -16.16
CA SER A 418 6.73 -0.13 -17.32
C SER A 418 5.90 0.52 -18.44
N PHE A 419 4.79 1.19 -18.10
CA PHE A 419 3.81 1.77 -19.03
C PHE A 419 4.44 2.45 -20.26
N GLY A 420 5.38 3.38 -20.06
CA GLY A 420 6.01 4.12 -21.17
C GLY A 420 6.82 3.22 -22.13
N LYS A 421 7.39 2.12 -21.65
CA LYS A 421 8.07 1.14 -22.52
C LYS A 421 7.07 0.32 -23.33
N ILE A 422 5.96 -0.08 -22.70
CA ILE A 422 4.88 -0.80 -23.36
C ILE A 422 4.23 0.08 -24.43
N HIS A 423 3.95 1.35 -24.11
CA HIS A 423 3.48 2.34 -25.07
C HIS A 423 4.42 2.47 -26.28
N TYR A 424 5.72 2.62 -26.03
CA TYR A 424 6.71 2.72 -27.11
C TYR A 424 6.70 1.50 -28.05
N ILE A 425 6.69 0.28 -27.50
CA ILE A 425 6.65 -0.97 -28.28
C ILE A 425 5.34 -1.06 -29.06
N THR A 426 4.21 -0.75 -28.43
CA THR A 426 2.89 -0.83 -29.06
C THR A 426 2.72 0.20 -30.17
N VAL A 427 3.28 1.43 -30.04
CA VAL A 427 3.31 2.42 -31.14
C VAL A 427 4.10 1.88 -32.34
N LYS A 428 5.27 1.26 -32.12
CA LYS A 428 6.05 0.63 -33.19
C LYS A 428 5.29 -0.50 -33.87
N ALA A 429 4.63 -1.36 -33.08
CA ALA A 429 3.79 -2.42 -33.60
C ALA A 429 2.62 -1.86 -34.43
N PHE A 430 2.04 -0.74 -34.03
CA PHE A 430 0.98 -0.05 -34.79
C PHE A 430 1.48 0.40 -36.17
N PHE A 431 2.65 1.06 -36.25
CA PHE A 431 3.24 1.46 -37.53
C PHE A 431 3.58 0.26 -38.43
N ARG A 432 4.09 -0.82 -37.84
CA ARG A 432 4.35 -2.07 -38.56
C ARG A 432 3.06 -2.62 -39.18
N LEU A 433 2.01 -2.81 -38.38
CA LEU A 433 0.74 -3.36 -38.85
C LEU A 433 0.01 -2.43 -39.82
N TRP A 434 0.18 -1.11 -39.69
CA TRP A 434 -0.28 -0.14 -40.69
C TRP A 434 0.34 -0.40 -42.06
N ASN A 435 1.66 -0.62 -42.09
CA ASN A 435 2.39 -0.89 -43.32
C ASN A 435 2.03 -2.25 -43.91
N ASP A 436 1.98 -3.30 -43.08
CA ASP A 436 1.66 -4.67 -43.50
C ASP A 436 0.22 -4.79 -44.05
N MET A 437 -0.71 -3.97 -43.55
CA MET A 437 -2.07 -3.90 -44.06
C MET A 437 -2.21 -3.00 -45.30
N GLU A 438 -1.15 -2.29 -45.70
CA GLU A 438 -1.19 -1.23 -46.71
C GLU A 438 -2.33 -0.22 -46.46
N ALA A 439 -2.49 0.15 -45.19
CA ALA A 439 -3.65 0.88 -44.69
C ALA A 439 -3.76 2.31 -45.23
N THR A 440 -5.01 2.78 -45.36
CA THR A 440 -5.33 4.18 -45.59
C THR A 440 -5.84 4.86 -44.32
N VAL A 441 -5.98 6.19 -44.33
CA VAL A 441 -6.52 6.97 -43.19
C VAL A 441 -7.86 6.42 -42.68
N ASP A 442 -8.72 5.92 -43.57
CA ASP A 442 -10.04 5.35 -43.23
C ASP A 442 -9.94 3.98 -42.55
N ASP A 443 -8.83 3.26 -42.75
CA ASP A 443 -8.59 1.96 -42.13
C ASP A 443 -8.01 2.06 -40.71
N PHE A 444 -7.75 3.28 -40.20
CA PHE A 444 -7.19 3.50 -38.87
C PHE A 444 -7.93 2.75 -37.75
N PRO A 445 -9.28 2.73 -37.68
CA PRO A 445 -9.99 1.95 -36.66
C PRO A 445 -9.73 0.44 -36.78
N LYS A 446 -9.54 -0.08 -37.99
CA LYS A 446 -9.25 -1.51 -38.23
C LYS A 446 -7.85 -1.86 -37.74
N VAL A 447 -6.85 -1.00 -37.99
CA VAL A 447 -5.49 -1.17 -37.44
C VAL A 447 -5.51 -1.09 -35.92
N SER A 448 -6.24 -0.13 -35.34
CA SER A 448 -6.42 -0.03 -33.87
C SER A 448 -7.01 -1.32 -33.29
N ALA A 449 -8.05 -1.89 -33.92
CA ALA A 449 -8.64 -3.15 -33.49
C ALA A 449 -7.67 -4.35 -33.61
N LEU A 450 -6.84 -4.39 -34.66
CA LEU A 450 -5.80 -5.42 -34.82
C LEU A 450 -4.74 -5.33 -33.72
N VAL A 451 -4.25 -4.11 -33.44
CA VAL A 451 -3.28 -3.84 -32.38
C VAL A 451 -3.87 -4.18 -31.02
N ARG A 452 -5.15 -3.90 -30.76
CA ARG A 452 -5.86 -4.29 -29.54
C ARG A 452 -5.88 -5.81 -29.34
N SER A 453 -6.21 -6.57 -30.39
CA SER A 453 -6.19 -8.03 -30.34
C SER A 453 -4.78 -8.56 -30.06
N GLN A 454 -3.76 -7.99 -30.72
CA GLN A 454 -2.37 -8.38 -30.48
C GLN A 454 -1.89 -8.04 -29.07
N LEU A 455 -2.24 -6.86 -28.56
CA LEU A 455 -1.94 -6.41 -27.20
C LEU A 455 -2.52 -7.38 -26.16
N LYS A 456 -3.80 -7.75 -26.32
CA LYS A 456 -4.48 -8.72 -25.44
C LYS A 456 -3.79 -10.08 -25.45
N TYR A 457 -3.32 -10.54 -26.61
CA TYR A 457 -2.58 -11.80 -26.72
C TYR A 457 -1.20 -11.73 -26.06
N ALA A 458 -0.46 -10.65 -26.29
CA ALA A 458 0.89 -10.44 -25.76
C ALA A 458 0.88 -10.23 -24.23
N LEU A 459 -0.23 -9.77 -23.66
CA LEU A 459 -0.41 -9.53 -22.22
C LEU A 459 -1.31 -10.59 -21.53
N ARG A 460 -1.55 -11.74 -22.16
CA ARG A 460 -2.48 -12.75 -21.63
C ARG A 460 -2.05 -13.33 -20.28
N ASP A 461 -0.76 -13.56 -20.08
CA ASP A 461 -0.16 -14.16 -18.89
C ASP A 461 0.77 -13.14 -18.22
N GLU A 462 0.21 -11.98 -17.87
CA GLU A 462 0.98 -10.79 -17.46
C GLU A 462 1.85 -11.00 -16.21
N ALA A 463 1.49 -11.97 -15.36
CA ALA A 463 2.23 -12.31 -14.15
C ALA A 463 3.59 -12.98 -14.45
N THR A 464 3.74 -13.63 -15.60
CA THR A 464 4.95 -14.35 -15.99
C THR A 464 5.64 -13.74 -17.21
N THR A 465 4.88 -13.03 -18.05
CA THR A 465 5.38 -12.43 -19.30
C THR A 465 6.46 -11.40 -19.00
N GLN A 466 7.66 -11.62 -19.54
CA GLN A 466 8.74 -10.65 -19.43
C GLN A 466 8.67 -9.60 -20.53
N LEU A 467 9.31 -8.45 -20.31
CA LEU A 467 9.30 -7.33 -21.28
C LEU A 467 9.82 -7.73 -22.67
N TYR A 468 10.83 -8.62 -22.75
CA TYR A 468 11.38 -9.06 -24.02
C TYR A 468 10.41 -9.98 -24.79
N GLU A 469 9.60 -10.77 -24.08
CA GLU A 469 8.59 -11.65 -24.68
C GLU A 469 7.45 -10.81 -25.23
N PHE A 470 7.02 -9.81 -24.47
CA PHE A 470 6.08 -8.83 -24.93
C PHE A 470 6.58 -8.09 -26.19
N GLU A 471 7.84 -7.64 -26.20
CA GLU A 471 8.44 -6.97 -27.36
C GLU A 471 8.45 -7.88 -28.59
N LYS A 472 8.87 -9.14 -28.41
CA LYS A 472 8.86 -10.16 -29.45
C LYS A 472 7.47 -10.40 -30.01
N ASP A 473 6.49 -10.63 -29.13
CA ASP A 473 5.10 -10.88 -29.54
C ASP A 473 4.54 -9.68 -30.30
N MET A 474 4.83 -8.45 -29.88
CA MET A 474 4.30 -7.25 -30.55
C MET A 474 4.98 -6.93 -31.89
N LEU A 475 6.29 -7.21 -32.04
CA LEU A 475 7.09 -6.75 -33.18
C LEU A 475 7.50 -7.84 -34.18
N GLU A 476 7.52 -9.12 -33.79
CA GLU A 476 7.99 -10.21 -34.66
C GLU A 476 6.85 -11.10 -35.19
N VAL A 477 5.69 -11.15 -34.53
CA VAL A 477 4.57 -12.00 -34.98
C VAL A 477 4.02 -11.51 -36.33
N GLU A 478 3.90 -12.42 -37.30
CA GLU A 478 3.45 -12.11 -38.65
C GLU A 478 2.01 -11.58 -38.68
N TYR A 479 1.76 -10.60 -39.57
CA TYR A 479 0.45 -9.99 -39.79
C TYR A 479 -0.69 -11.01 -40.00
N LYS A 480 -0.44 -12.07 -40.80
CA LYS A 480 -1.45 -13.09 -41.11
C LYS A 480 -1.94 -13.80 -39.85
N ILE A 481 -1.03 -14.15 -38.95
CA ILE A 481 -1.35 -14.84 -37.68
C ILE A 481 -2.23 -13.94 -36.80
N ILE A 482 -1.90 -12.65 -36.73
CA ILE A 482 -2.66 -11.66 -35.94
C ILE A 482 -4.06 -11.50 -36.52
N ARG A 483 -4.17 -11.38 -37.85
CA ARG A 483 -5.44 -11.23 -38.55
C ARG A 483 -6.33 -12.46 -38.39
N ASP A 484 -5.77 -13.66 -38.54
CA ASP A 484 -6.50 -14.92 -38.36
C ASP A 484 -7.01 -15.07 -36.94
N ARG A 485 -6.22 -14.63 -35.94
CA ARG A 485 -6.67 -14.61 -34.54
C ARG A 485 -7.80 -13.62 -34.33
N GLN A 486 -7.68 -12.40 -34.85
CA GLN A 486 -8.74 -11.40 -34.76
C GLN A 486 -10.04 -11.88 -35.42
N LEU A 487 -9.95 -12.53 -36.59
CA LEU A 487 -11.10 -13.13 -37.27
C LEU A 487 -11.77 -14.19 -36.40
N LYS A 488 -10.98 -15.09 -35.78
CA LYS A 488 -11.52 -16.08 -34.82
C LYS A 488 -12.16 -15.42 -33.60
N GLU A 489 -11.56 -14.36 -33.06
CA GLU A 489 -12.14 -13.61 -31.94
C GLU A 489 -13.47 -12.95 -32.31
N LEU A 490 -13.57 -12.40 -33.53
CA LEU A 490 -14.82 -11.85 -34.06
C LEU A 490 -15.85 -12.97 -34.30
N GLU A 491 -15.49 -14.08 -34.93
CA GLU A 491 -16.38 -15.24 -35.12
C GLU A 491 -16.92 -15.81 -33.80
N LEU A 492 -16.07 -15.87 -32.77
CA LEU A 492 -16.46 -16.30 -31.43
C LEU A 492 -17.30 -15.24 -30.69
N GLY A 493 -17.02 -13.96 -30.93
CA GLY A 493 -17.71 -12.83 -30.30
C GLY A 493 -19.07 -12.50 -30.90
N ASP A 494 -19.23 -12.67 -32.22
CA ASP A 494 -20.39 -12.18 -32.97
C ASP A 494 -21.61 -13.11 -32.90
N ASP A 495 -21.46 -14.36 -32.44
CA ASP A 495 -22.57 -15.32 -32.60
C ASP A 495 -22.59 -16.51 -31.63
N LEU A 496 -21.99 -16.41 -30.44
CA LEU A 496 -22.14 -17.46 -29.41
C LEU A 496 -23.04 -17.01 -28.27
N LEU A 497 -22.81 -15.83 -27.68
CA LEU A 497 -23.56 -15.38 -26.50
C LEU A 497 -24.98 -14.86 -26.81
N SER A 498 -25.22 -14.46 -28.07
CA SER A 498 -26.51 -13.97 -28.58
C SER A 498 -27.44 -15.10 -29.05
N LYS A 499 -26.89 -16.28 -29.38
CA LYS A 499 -27.65 -17.43 -29.86
C LYS A 499 -28.63 -17.94 -28.80
N THR A 500 -29.89 -18.13 -29.19
CA THR A 500 -30.97 -18.61 -28.30
C THR A 500 -30.60 -19.89 -27.51
N PRO A 501 -29.97 -20.93 -28.11
CA PRO A 501 -29.54 -22.11 -27.37
C PRO A 501 -28.51 -21.80 -26.28
N VAL A 502 -27.55 -20.90 -26.55
CA VAL A 502 -26.50 -20.51 -25.58
C VAL A 502 -27.08 -19.61 -24.50
N ARG A 503 -28.03 -18.73 -24.83
CA ARG A 503 -28.74 -17.92 -23.82
C ARG A 503 -29.58 -18.79 -22.89
N ASN A 504 -30.25 -19.80 -23.43
CA ASN A 504 -31.03 -20.77 -22.65
C ASN A 504 -30.11 -21.65 -21.79
N LEU A 505 -29.02 -22.17 -22.37
CA LEU A 505 -28.00 -22.92 -21.65
C LEU A 505 -27.35 -22.05 -20.57
N ARG A 506 -27.05 -20.77 -20.84
CA ARG A 506 -26.53 -19.83 -19.86
C ARG A 506 -27.55 -19.56 -18.75
N GLY A 507 -28.84 -19.46 -19.06
CA GLY A 507 -29.89 -19.35 -18.05
C GLY A 507 -29.95 -20.59 -17.15
N GLN A 508 -29.85 -21.78 -17.74
CA GLN A 508 -29.80 -23.05 -17.02
C GLN A 508 -28.53 -23.16 -16.18
N LEU A 509 -27.35 -23.00 -16.79
CA LEU A 509 -26.04 -22.99 -16.11
C LEU A 509 -25.95 -21.90 -15.07
N TYR A 510 -26.55 -20.73 -15.27
CA TYR A 510 -26.61 -19.67 -14.25
C TYR A 510 -27.48 -20.12 -13.08
N THR A 511 -28.62 -20.78 -13.34
CA THR A 511 -29.48 -21.31 -12.29
C THR A 511 -28.77 -22.43 -11.53
N GLU A 512 -28.13 -23.36 -12.23
CA GLU A 512 -27.36 -24.46 -11.64
C GLU A 512 -26.13 -23.97 -10.89
N SER A 513 -25.35 -23.03 -11.46
CA SER A 513 -24.20 -22.44 -10.78
C SER A 513 -24.63 -21.56 -9.62
N TYR A 514 -25.75 -20.85 -9.71
CA TYR A 514 -26.34 -20.13 -8.60
C TYR A 514 -26.79 -21.09 -7.51
N GLU A 515 -27.44 -22.20 -7.83
CA GLU A 515 -27.79 -23.24 -6.86
C GLU A 515 -26.56 -23.93 -6.27
N PHE A 516 -25.53 -24.20 -7.07
CA PHE A 516 -24.28 -24.77 -6.60
C PHE A 516 -23.54 -23.81 -5.68
N VAL A 517 -23.39 -22.54 -6.06
CA VAL A 517 -22.81 -21.48 -5.23
C VAL A 517 -23.68 -21.29 -4.00
N LYS A 518 -25.00 -21.30 -4.10
CA LYS A 518 -25.91 -21.24 -2.95
C LYS A 518 -25.70 -22.43 -2.01
N GLN A 519 -25.60 -23.65 -2.53
CA GLN A 519 -25.31 -24.84 -1.73
C GLN A 519 -23.90 -24.79 -1.13
N GLN A 520 -22.90 -24.31 -1.86
CA GLN A 520 -21.53 -24.12 -1.39
C GLN A 520 -21.48 -23.03 -0.31
N ARG A 521 -22.20 -21.92 -0.49
CA ARG A 521 -22.38 -20.86 0.51
C ARG A 521 -23.10 -21.39 1.73
N ILE A 522 -24.22 -22.12 1.57
CA ILE A 522 -24.91 -22.80 2.68
C ILE A 522 -23.95 -23.77 3.38
N LYS A 523 -23.14 -24.55 2.65
CA LYS A 523 -22.10 -25.40 3.24
C LYS A 523 -21.04 -24.59 3.95
N CYS A 524 -20.60 -23.45 3.44
CA CYS A 524 -19.67 -22.55 4.12
C CYS A 524 -20.29 -21.96 5.39
N LEU A 525 -21.58 -21.59 5.36
CA LEU A 525 -22.33 -21.10 6.51
C LEU A 525 -22.53 -22.21 7.56
N LEU A 526 -22.82 -23.44 7.12
CA LEU A 526 -22.93 -24.65 7.96
C LEU A 526 -21.57 -25.18 8.43
N LEU A 527 -20.49 -24.89 7.70
CA LEU A 527 -19.14 -25.07 8.19
C LEU A 527 -18.82 -23.94 9.15
N GLY A 528 -19.43 -22.77 9.05
CA GLY A 528 -19.06 -21.60 9.81
C GLY A 528 -17.69 -21.09 9.40
N ASP A 529 -17.56 -19.77 9.34
CA ASP A 529 -16.28 -19.13 9.14
C ASP A 529 -15.85 -18.44 10.43
N TRP A 530 -14.57 -18.15 10.45
CA TRP A 530 -13.88 -17.56 11.56
C TRP A 530 -13.98 -16.04 11.42
N PHE A 531 -14.96 -15.44 12.08
CA PHE A 531 -15.16 -13.99 12.01
C PHE A 531 -14.35 -13.26 13.07
N PRO A 532 -13.68 -12.15 12.74
CA PRO A 532 -13.19 -11.22 13.74
C PRO A 532 -14.41 -10.62 14.45
N LEU A 533 -14.48 -10.77 15.77
CA LEU A 533 -15.46 -10.08 16.58
C LEU A 533 -15.15 -8.58 16.55
N ILE A 534 -15.89 -7.82 15.73
CA ILE A 534 -15.95 -6.37 15.86
C ILE A 534 -16.82 -6.11 17.09
N THR A 535 -16.18 -5.76 18.19
CA THR A 535 -16.86 -5.30 19.41
C THR A 535 -17.65 -4.03 19.07
N PRO A 536 -18.99 -4.01 19.18
CA PRO A 536 -19.74 -2.77 18.99
C PRO A 536 -19.35 -1.79 20.10
N ALA A 537 -18.98 -0.58 19.68
CA ALA A 537 -18.82 0.57 20.55
C ALA A 537 -20.09 0.73 21.42
N ASN A 538 -19.88 0.93 22.73
CA ASN A 538 -20.86 1.01 23.85
C ASN A 538 -21.02 -0.21 24.77
N LEU A 539 -19.96 -0.99 24.99
CA LEU A 539 -19.72 -1.67 26.26
C LEU A 539 -18.24 -1.47 26.65
N PRO A 540 -17.91 -1.30 27.94
CA PRO A 540 -16.54 -1.05 28.37
C PRO A 540 -15.65 -2.28 28.07
N THR A 541 -14.49 -1.91 27.50
CA THR A 541 -13.10 -2.41 27.57
C THR A 541 -12.68 -3.85 27.08
N ASN A 542 -11.40 -3.86 26.69
CA ASN A 542 -10.38 -4.88 26.40
C ASN A 542 -10.72 -6.24 25.75
N GLN A 543 -10.28 -6.38 24.49
CA GLN A 543 -9.32 -7.43 24.13
C GLN A 543 -8.31 -6.92 23.10
N GLN A 544 -7.03 -6.89 23.47
CA GLN A 544 -5.96 -7.00 22.49
C GLN A 544 -6.11 -8.31 21.73
N ASN A 545 -6.22 -8.20 20.40
CA ASN A 545 -5.58 -9.01 19.36
C ASN A 545 -5.41 -10.52 19.56
N LEU A 546 -6.29 -11.18 20.32
CA LEU A 546 -6.79 -12.47 19.89
C LEU A 546 -7.87 -12.13 18.90
N VAL A 547 -7.61 -12.37 17.61
CA VAL A 547 -8.72 -12.63 16.71
C VAL A 547 -9.35 -13.91 17.27
N ILE A 548 -10.28 -13.76 18.22
CA ILE A 548 -11.21 -14.82 18.60
C ILE A 548 -12.03 -14.98 17.36
N LEU A 549 -11.50 -15.80 16.48
CA LEU A 549 -12.27 -16.41 15.45
C LEU A 549 -13.33 -17.18 16.22
N GLN A 550 -14.58 -16.79 16.10
CA GLN A 550 -15.70 -17.59 16.57
C GLN A 550 -16.29 -18.23 15.32
N ARG A 551 -16.28 -19.57 15.27
CA ARG A 551 -16.88 -20.32 14.18
C ARG A 551 -18.39 -20.13 14.27
N LYS A 552 -18.91 -19.09 13.63
CA LYS A 552 -20.34 -18.79 13.62
C LYS A 552 -20.99 -19.53 12.46
N PHE A 553 -21.97 -20.36 12.79
CA PHE A 553 -22.94 -20.86 11.84
C PHE A 553 -24.00 -19.78 11.69
N LEU A 554 -24.16 -19.24 10.48
CA LEU A 554 -25.16 -18.19 10.18
C LEU A 554 -26.56 -18.78 10.06
#